data_AF-A0A928RMM4-F1
#
_entry.id   AF-A0A928RMM4-F1
#
_cell.length_a   1.000
_cell.length_b   1.000
_cell.length_c   1.000
_cell.angle_alpha   90.00
_cell.angle_beta   90.00
_cell.angle_gamma   90.00
#
_symmetry.space_group_name_H-M   'P 1'
#
loop_
_entity.id
_entity.type
_entity.pdbx_description
1 polymer ?
#
loop_
_entity_poly.entity_id
_entity_poly.type
_entity_poly.pdbx_seq_one_letter_code
_entity_poly.pdbx_strand_id
1 'polypeptide(L)' 'IFTGLGRMYIADPRFKENIDKYGEGTAEFVSEAIDSFCRRKQHD' A
#
# COMPACT_ATOMS: atom_id res chain seq x y z
N ILE A 1 7.73 -8.77 -4.16
CA ILE A 1 7.41 -7.76 -5.20
C ILE A 1 6.26 -6.86 -4.74
N PHE A 2 5.07 -7.39 -4.43
CA PHE A 2 3.90 -6.58 -4.05
C PHE A 2 4.10 -5.71 -2.79
N THR A 3 4.75 -6.22 -1.73
CA THR A 3 5.05 -5.40 -0.53
C THR A 3 5.87 -4.15 -0.84
N GLY A 4 6.79 -4.22 -1.81
CA GLY A 4 7.58 -3.06 -2.24
C GLY A 4 6.72 -2.02 -2.97
N LEU A 5 5.73 -2.48 -3.74
CA LEU A 5 4.78 -1.60 -4.43
C LEU A 5 3.87 -0.86 -3.44
N GLY A 6 3.35 -1.55 -2.41
CA GLY A 6 2.58 -0.91 -1.35
C GLY A 6 3.36 0.18 -0.61
N ARG A 7 4.63 -0.09 -0.28
CA ARG A 7 5.53 0.90 0.34
C ARG A 7 5.82 2.10 -0.57
N MET A 8 5.90 1.90 -1.88
CA MET A 8 6.09 3.01 -2.84
C MET A 8 4.92 4.00 -2.81
N TYR A 9 3.68 3.52 -2.63
CA TYR A 9 2.49 4.37 -2.60
C TYR A 9 2.52 5.41 -1.48
N ILE A 10 3.13 5.07 -0.34
CA ILE A 10 3.29 5.99 0.80
C ILE A 10 4.62 6.76 0.79
N ALA A 11 5.66 6.23 0.13
CA ALA A 11 6.99 6.83 0.10
C ALA A 11 7.10 8.03 -0.86
N ASP A 12 6.31 8.06 -1.94
CA ASP A 12 6.28 9.15 -2.90
C ASP A 12 4.96 9.93 -2.79
N PRO A 13 4.99 11.22 -2.40
CA PRO A 13 3.80 12.05 -2.21
C PRO A 13 2.88 12.09 -3.42
N ARG A 14 3.42 11.98 -4.65
CA ARG A 14 2.60 12.02 -5.88
C ARG A 14 1.66 10.83 -5.97
N PHE A 15 2.13 9.65 -5.54
CA PHE A 15 1.30 8.45 -5.50
C PHE A 15 0.34 8.50 -4.32
N LYS A 16 0.83 8.93 -3.16
CA LYS A 16 0.01 9.09 -1.95
C LYS A 16 -1.18 10.02 -2.22
N GLU A 17 -0.92 11.25 -2.68
CA GLU A 17 -1.96 12.22 -3.01
C GLU A 17 -2.91 11.71 -4.09
N ASN A 18 -2.41 10.96 -5.08
CA ASN A 18 -3.28 10.44 -6.13
C ASN A 18 -4.22 9.34 -5.63
N ILE A 19 -3.79 8.53 -4.67
CA ILE A 19 -4.62 7.47 -4.05
C ILE A 19 -5.54 8.07 -2.99
N ASP A 20 -5.07 9.04 -2.21
CA ASP A 20 -5.86 9.70 -1.16
C ASP A 20 -6.98 10.59 -1.72
N LYS A 21 -6.99 10.88 -3.03
CA LYS A 21 -8.15 11.49 -3.71
C LYS A 21 -9.45 10.69 -3.54
N TYR A 22 -9.35 9.39 -3.28
CA TYR A 22 -10.49 8.51 -3.06
C TYR A 22 -10.90 8.42 -1.57
N GLY A 23 -10.16 9.08 -0.68
CA GLY A 23 -10.38 9.12 0.75
C GLY A 23 -9.05 9.32 1.48
N GLU A 24 -9.03 10.19 2.48
CA GLU A 24 -7.84 10.42 3.30
C GLU A 24 -7.35 9.12 3.95
N GLY A 25 -6.05 8.82 3.82
CA GLY A 25 -5.44 7.61 4.37
C GLY A 25 -5.64 6.34 3.53
N THR A 26 -6.20 6.45 2.33
CA THR A 26 -6.40 5.29 1.44
C THR A 26 -5.07 4.67 1.01
N ALA A 27 -4.03 5.49 0.78
CA ALA A 27 -2.70 5.00 0.43
C ALA A 27 -2.09 4.14 1.54
N GLU A 28 -2.18 4.59 2.80
CA GLU A 28 -1.75 3.80 3.96
C GLU A 28 -2.54 2.50 4.07
N PHE A 29 -3.86 2.56 3.98
CA PHE A 29 -4.73 1.39 4.10
C PHE A 29 -4.39 0.31 3.06
N VAL A 30 -4.20 0.70 1.80
CA VAL A 30 -3.85 -0.23 0.72
C VAL A 30 -2.46 -0.83 0.94
N SER A 31 -1.48 -0.03 1.38
CA SER A 31 -0.14 -0.51 1.70
C SER A 31 -0.17 -1.59 2.80
N GLU A 32 -0.92 -1.36 3.89
CA GLU A 32 -1.09 -2.33 4.98
C GLU A 32 -1.82 -3.60 4.54
N ALA A 33 -2.83 -3.46 3.67
CA ALA A 33 -3.56 -4.60 3.11
C ALA A 33 -2.65 -5.49 2.25
N ILE A 34 -1.82 -4.88 1.40
CA ILE A 34 -0.83 -5.59 0.57
C ILE A 34 0.19 -6.30 1.46
N ASP A 35 0.72 -5.64 2.49
CA ASP A 35 1.67 -6.26 3.42
C ASP A 35 1.06 -7.47 4.13
N SER A 36 -0.18 -7.33 4.62
CA SER A 36 -0.92 -8.42 5.27
C SER A 36 -1.26 -9.57 4.32
N PHE A 37 -1.56 -9.29 3.05
CA PHE A 37 -1.75 -10.33 2.03
C PHE A 37 -0.45 -11.09 1.75
N CYS A 38 0.67 -10.39 1.54
CA CYS A 38 1.96 -11.03 1.29
C CYS A 38 2.45 -11.86 2.47
N ARG A 39 2.25 -11.38 3.70
CA ARG A 39 2.57 -12.16 4.92
C ARG A 39 1.80 -13.46 4.99
N ARG A 40 0.50 -13.45 4.65
CA ARG A 40 -0.31 -14.68 4.59
C ARG A 40 0.16 -15.63 3.48
N LYS A 41 0.47 -15.10 2.29
CA LYS A 41 0.89 -15.90 1.12
C LYS A 41 2.30 -16.49 1.19
N GLN A 42 3.17 -15.99 2.06
CA GLN A 42 4.52 -16.55 2.27
C GLN A 42 4.52 -17.73 3.27
N HIS A 43 3.38 -18.02 3.89
CA HIS A 43 3.24 -19.06 4.91
C HIS A 43 2.43 -20.28 4.39
N ASP A 44 2.06 -20.26 3.10
CA ASP A 44 1.53 -21.38 2.31
C ASP A 44 2.66 -22.01 1.47
#